data_AF-A0A7C5TW67-F1
#
_entry.id   AF-A0A7C5TW67-F1
#
_cell.length_a   1.000
_cell.length_b   1.000
_cell.length_c   1.000
_cell.angle_alpha   90.00
_cell.angle_beta   90.00
_cell.angle_gamma   90.00
#
_symmetry.space_group_name_H-M   'P 1'
#
loop_
_entity.id
_entity.type
_entity.pdbx_description
1 polymer ?
#
loop_
_entity_poly.entity_id
_entity_poly.type
_entity_poly.pdbx_seq_one_letter_code
_entity_poly.pdbx_strand_id
1 'polypeptide(L)'
;LGSGSSAKTGYLLDAFAAPGVRYVPVDVSASALRGAAAAIAAGRPHVQVIGINGVYEEALPLLPVLSPALLIFLGSTIGNLDEVESAAFWELVAASLGPGDHMLLGIDLVKDPAVLEAAYDDAAGVTRRFTKNYFVRMNRELGAGLDVDAIEHEARYDRESERMVIHARFMRDQVVHVRPLGLHVPIAAGERLLVEISRKFRVERMRRELERYGLETVRTFTDGREWFALLLLRKVEHGKD
;
A
#
# COMPACT_ATOMS: atom_id res chain seq x y z
N LEU A 1 -9.16 0.98 -0.66
CA LEU A 1 -8.23 0.40 0.34
C LEU A 1 -7.09 1.38 0.57
N GLY A 2 -6.78 1.70 1.82
CA GLY A 2 -5.75 2.69 2.18
C GLY A 2 -6.24 4.10 1.86
N SER A 3 -7.15 4.63 2.68
CA SER A 3 -7.80 5.92 2.41
C SER A 3 -6.82 7.10 2.44
N GLY A 4 -5.80 7.05 3.30
CA GLY A 4 -4.83 8.13 3.43
C GLY A 4 -5.52 9.49 3.61
N SER A 5 -5.10 10.49 2.82
CA SER A 5 -5.75 11.82 2.81
C SER A 5 -6.98 11.91 1.87
N SER A 6 -7.31 10.85 1.14
CA SER A 6 -8.39 10.77 0.13
C SER A 6 -8.39 11.85 -0.97
N ALA A 7 -7.33 12.63 -1.12
CA ALA A 7 -7.26 13.70 -2.13
C ALA A 7 -7.45 13.14 -3.56
N LYS A 8 -6.79 12.02 -3.89
CA LYS A 8 -6.94 11.33 -5.18
C LYS A 8 -8.34 10.78 -5.39
N THR A 9 -8.96 10.28 -4.32
CA THR A 9 -10.32 9.75 -4.34
C THR A 9 -11.35 10.85 -4.63
N GLY A 10 -11.08 12.08 -4.21
CA GLY A 10 -11.92 13.24 -4.56
C GLY A 10 -12.15 13.38 -6.06
N TYR A 11 -11.09 13.29 -6.88
CA TYR A 11 -11.21 13.37 -8.35
C TYR A 11 -12.10 12.27 -8.94
N LEU A 12 -12.02 11.05 -8.39
CA LEU A 12 -12.85 9.93 -8.84
C LEU A 12 -14.32 10.14 -8.48
N LEU A 13 -14.59 10.64 -7.27
CA LEU A 13 -15.94 10.93 -6.82
C LEU A 13 -16.58 12.08 -7.62
N ASP A 14 -15.81 13.10 -7.98
CA ASP A 14 -16.28 14.21 -8.84
C ASP A 14 -16.66 13.70 -10.23
N ALA A 15 -15.89 12.77 -10.79
CA ALA A 15 -16.18 12.16 -12.08
C ALA A 15 -17.40 11.21 -12.04
N PHE A 16 -17.68 10.61 -10.88
CA PHE A 16 -18.77 9.64 -10.75
C PHE A 16 -20.17 10.29 -10.77
N ALA A 17 -20.30 11.55 -10.34
CA ALA A 17 -21.44 12.50 -10.46
C ALA A 17 -22.90 11.96 -10.37
N ALA A 18 -23.10 10.71 -9.96
CA ALA A 18 -24.39 10.05 -9.88
C ALA A 18 -24.98 10.25 -8.47
N PRO A 19 -26.30 10.45 -8.34
CA PRO A 19 -26.94 10.49 -7.04
C PRO A 19 -26.80 9.12 -6.34
N GLY A 20 -26.51 9.13 -5.03
CA GLY A 20 -26.45 7.92 -4.21
C GLY A 20 -25.10 7.19 -4.19
N VAL A 21 -24.02 7.83 -4.63
CA VAL A 21 -22.66 7.27 -4.53
C VAL A 21 -22.27 7.08 -3.06
N ARG A 22 -21.85 5.85 -2.73
CA ARG A 22 -21.27 5.52 -1.43
C ARG A 22 -19.76 5.43 -1.56
N TYR A 23 -19.05 6.14 -0.68
CA TYR A 23 -17.62 6.00 -0.52
C TYR A 23 -17.32 5.22 0.77
N VAL A 24 -16.67 4.07 0.63
CA VAL A 24 -16.32 3.19 1.76
C VAL A 24 -14.80 3.17 1.95
N PRO A 25 -14.21 4.16 2.64
CA PRO A 25 -12.79 4.16 2.93
C PRO A 25 -12.44 3.08 3.96
N VAL A 26 -11.33 2.38 3.72
CA VAL A 26 -10.75 1.37 4.64
C VAL A 26 -9.36 1.82 5.04
N ASP A 27 -9.09 1.90 6.34
CA ASP A 27 -7.79 2.30 6.88
C ASP A 27 -7.60 1.81 8.32
N VAL A 28 -6.36 1.49 8.69
CA VAL A 28 -6.00 1.18 10.08
C VAL A 28 -5.98 2.44 10.95
N SER A 29 -5.80 3.62 10.34
CA SER A 29 -5.76 4.89 11.05
C SER A 29 -7.16 5.51 11.18
N ALA A 30 -7.74 5.42 12.37
CA ALA A 30 -9.03 6.06 12.66
C ALA A 30 -9.01 7.58 12.47
N SER A 31 -7.86 8.24 12.69
CA SER A 31 -7.71 9.68 12.45
C SER A 31 -7.67 10.00 10.96
N ALA A 32 -7.01 9.17 10.14
CA ALA A 32 -7.02 9.32 8.68
C ALA A 32 -8.44 9.17 8.13
N LEU A 33 -9.19 8.16 8.58
CA LEU A 33 -10.59 7.96 8.19
C LEU A 33 -11.48 9.15 8.52
N ARG A 34 -11.36 9.70 9.74
CA ARG A 34 -12.15 10.89 10.14
C ARG A 34 -11.79 12.10 9.29
N GLY A 35 -10.50 12.32 9.01
CA GLY A 35 -10.04 13.41 8.15
C GLY A 35 -10.56 13.28 6.72
N ALA A 36 -10.43 12.08 6.14
CA ALA A 36 -10.95 11.75 4.82
C ALA A 36 -12.47 11.96 4.73
N ALA A 37 -13.22 11.43 5.70
CA ALA A 37 -14.67 11.57 5.74
C ALA A 37 -15.12 13.02 5.82
N ALA A 38 -14.49 13.84 6.69
CA ALA A 38 -14.78 15.26 6.80
C ALA A 38 -14.48 16.02 5.48
N ALA A 39 -13.33 15.74 4.87
CA ALA A 39 -12.94 16.39 3.61
C ALA A 39 -13.89 16.04 2.44
N ILE A 40 -14.28 14.76 2.33
CA ILE A 40 -15.23 14.33 1.30
C ILE A 40 -16.62 14.91 1.56
N ALA A 41 -17.14 14.84 2.78
CA ALA A 41 -18.46 15.37 3.11
C ALA A 41 -18.57 16.88 2.88
N ALA A 42 -17.52 17.65 3.18
CA ALA A 42 -17.48 19.09 2.96
C ALA A 42 -17.49 19.46 1.46
N GLY A 43 -16.75 18.73 0.63
CA GLY A 43 -16.66 19.01 -0.82
C GLY A 43 -17.75 18.34 -1.67
N ARG A 44 -18.37 17.26 -1.17
CA ARG A 44 -19.29 16.40 -1.92
C ARG A 44 -20.47 15.94 -1.05
N PRO A 45 -21.40 16.84 -0.70
CA PRO A 45 -22.53 16.51 0.19
C PRO A 45 -23.45 15.38 -0.31
N HIS A 46 -23.39 15.06 -1.60
CA HIS A 46 -24.14 13.99 -2.22
C HIS A 46 -23.50 12.59 -2.04
N VAL A 47 -22.27 12.52 -1.52
CA VAL A 47 -21.55 11.26 -1.28
C VAL A 47 -21.79 10.80 0.15
N GLN A 48 -22.33 9.60 0.32
CA GLN A 48 -22.43 8.95 1.62
C GLN A 48 -21.09 8.31 1.97
N VAL A 49 -20.47 8.71 3.08
CA VAL A 49 -19.20 8.14 3.54
C VAL A 49 -19.43 7.14 4.68
N ILE A 50 -18.95 5.91 4.52
CA ILE A 50 -19.02 4.85 5.53
C ILE A 50 -17.61 4.28 5.73
N GLY A 51 -16.92 4.72 6.78
CA GLY A 51 -15.54 4.28 7.05
C GLY A 51 -15.47 2.92 7.74
N ILE A 52 -14.56 2.06 7.30
CA ILE A 52 -14.19 0.81 7.97
C ILE A 52 -12.80 1.00 8.57
N ASN A 53 -12.72 1.03 9.90
CA ASN A 53 -11.44 1.06 10.61
C ASN A 53 -10.96 -0.36 10.87
N GLY A 54 -10.01 -0.83 10.08
CA GLY A 54 -9.51 -2.20 10.12
C GLY A 54 -8.48 -2.45 9.03
N VAL A 55 -8.01 -3.70 8.96
CA VAL A 55 -7.10 -4.16 7.91
C VAL A 55 -7.87 -4.57 6.65
N TYR A 56 -7.18 -4.78 5.53
CA TYR A 56 -7.84 -5.09 4.26
C TYR A 56 -8.52 -6.46 4.29
N GLU A 57 -7.93 -7.40 5.01
CA GLU A 57 -8.35 -8.78 5.22
C GLU A 57 -9.73 -8.87 5.89
N GLU A 58 -10.01 -7.93 6.79
CA GLU A 58 -11.29 -7.83 7.49
C GLU A 58 -12.34 -7.07 6.67
N ALA A 59 -11.92 -6.11 5.86
CA ALA A 59 -12.82 -5.23 5.12
C ALA A 59 -13.27 -5.79 3.77
N LEU A 60 -12.37 -6.48 3.05
CA LEU A 60 -12.65 -7.02 1.71
C LEU A 60 -13.85 -7.99 1.69
N PRO A 61 -14.02 -8.91 2.66
CA PRO A 61 -15.19 -9.80 2.72
C PRO A 61 -16.54 -9.08 2.83
N LEU A 62 -16.55 -7.78 3.15
CA LEU A 62 -17.77 -6.96 3.22
C LEU A 62 -18.15 -6.34 1.86
N LEU A 63 -17.31 -6.41 0.84
CA LEU A 63 -17.59 -5.83 -0.48
C LEU A 63 -18.80 -6.45 -1.22
N PRO A 64 -19.15 -7.75 -1.08
CA PRO A 64 -20.28 -8.31 -1.82
C PRO A 64 -21.62 -7.59 -1.57
N VAL A 65 -21.85 -7.04 -0.36
CA VAL A 65 -23.08 -6.27 -0.07
C VAL A 65 -23.07 -4.86 -0.67
N LEU A 66 -21.94 -4.44 -1.25
CA LEU A 66 -21.73 -3.14 -1.88
C LEU A 66 -21.76 -3.21 -3.42
N SER A 67 -21.91 -4.40 -4.01
CA SER A 67 -21.98 -4.57 -5.46
C SER A 67 -23.24 -3.89 -6.07
N PRO A 68 -23.15 -3.23 -7.24
CA PRO A 68 -21.95 -3.04 -8.05
C PRO A 68 -20.94 -2.08 -7.40
N ALA A 69 -19.66 -2.46 -7.39
CA ALA A 69 -18.59 -1.73 -6.70
C ALA A 69 -17.39 -1.43 -7.61
N LEU A 70 -16.74 -0.29 -7.34
CA LEU A 70 -15.40 0.04 -7.84
C LEU A 70 -14.41 -0.01 -6.67
N LEU A 71 -13.62 -1.07 -6.59
CA LEU A 71 -12.55 -1.20 -5.61
C LEU A 71 -11.35 -0.35 -6.03
N ILE A 72 -10.95 0.60 -5.18
CA ILE A 72 -9.84 1.50 -5.48
C ILE A 72 -8.63 1.13 -4.60
N PHE A 73 -7.50 0.78 -5.23
CA PHE A 73 -6.23 0.52 -4.55
C PHE A 73 -5.08 1.21 -5.28
N LEU A 74 -4.69 2.38 -4.79
CA LEU A 74 -3.80 3.31 -5.48
C LEU A 74 -2.43 3.40 -4.81
N GLY A 75 -1.53 4.17 -5.44
CA GLY A 75 -0.24 4.53 -4.84
C GLY A 75 0.80 3.41 -4.83
N SER A 76 0.53 2.29 -5.52
CA SER A 76 1.42 1.13 -5.57
C SER A 76 1.70 0.50 -4.20
N THR A 77 0.78 0.60 -3.24
CA THR A 77 0.88 -0.07 -1.94
C THR A 77 0.95 -1.60 -2.07
N ILE A 78 0.42 -2.16 -3.16
CA ILE A 78 0.63 -3.58 -3.52
C ILE A 78 2.12 -3.94 -3.66
N GLY A 79 2.99 -2.96 -3.96
CA GLY A 79 4.43 -3.13 -4.02
C GLY A 79 5.06 -3.47 -2.68
N ASN A 80 4.38 -3.20 -1.56
CA ASN A 80 4.90 -3.45 -0.22
C ASN A 80 4.65 -4.89 0.26
N LEU A 81 3.84 -5.64 -0.47
CA LEU A 81 3.63 -7.07 -0.23
C LEU A 81 4.70 -7.86 -0.98
N ASP A 82 5.16 -8.97 -0.42
CA ASP A 82 5.98 -9.94 -1.16
C ASP A 82 5.13 -10.78 -2.14
N GLU A 83 5.74 -11.72 -2.85
CA GLU A 83 5.04 -12.57 -3.83
C GLU A 83 3.92 -13.41 -3.19
N VAL A 84 4.13 -13.93 -1.98
CA VAL A 84 3.18 -14.79 -1.26
C VAL A 84 2.03 -13.94 -0.73
N GLU A 85 2.35 -12.83 -0.07
CA GLU A 85 1.38 -11.88 0.46
C GLU A 85 0.53 -11.27 -0.66
N SER A 86 1.14 -10.96 -1.81
CA SER A 86 0.43 -10.45 -2.98
C SER A 86 -0.51 -11.47 -3.59
N ALA A 87 -0.10 -12.74 -3.67
CA ALA A 87 -0.97 -13.80 -4.16
C ALA A 87 -2.21 -13.97 -3.25
N ALA A 88 -1.99 -14.03 -1.93
CA ALA A 88 -3.07 -14.10 -0.95
C ALA A 88 -4.00 -12.88 -1.02
N PHE A 89 -3.44 -11.67 -1.21
CA PHE A 89 -4.22 -10.46 -1.41
C PHE A 89 -5.10 -10.54 -2.67
N TRP A 90 -4.55 -11.04 -3.78
CA TRP A 90 -5.32 -11.19 -5.03
C TRP A 90 -6.43 -12.24 -4.93
N GLU A 91 -6.18 -13.35 -4.25
CA GLU A 91 -7.22 -14.35 -3.95
C GLU A 91 -8.36 -13.74 -3.16
N LEU A 92 -8.04 -12.97 -2.12
CA LEU A 92 -9.03 -12.31 -1.30
C LEU A 92 -9.84 -11.25 -2.09
N VAL A 93 -9.17 -10.43 -2.89
CA VAL A 93 -9.85 -9.46 -3.78
C VAL A 93 -10.77 -10.18 -4.75
N ALA A 94 -10.29 -11.23 -5.40
CA ALA A 94 -11.08 -11.99 -6.38
C ALA A 94 -12.28 -12.70 -5.77
N ALA A 95 -12.18 -13.16 -4.52
CA ALA A 95 -13.30 -13.75 -3.78
C ALA A 95 -14.32 -12.69 -3.29
N SER A 96 -13.89 -11.44 -3.15
CA SER A 96 -14.71 -10.35 -2.59
C SER A 96 -15.46 -9.54 -3.64
N LEU A 97 -15.03 -9.60 -4.90
CA LEU A 97 -15.68 -8.91 -6.02
C LEU A 97 -16.66 -9.85 -6.75
N GLY A 98 -17.87 -9.35 -7.02
CA GLY A 98 -18.85 -10.03 -7.87
C GLY A 98 -18.57 -9.82 -9.37
N PRO A 99 -19.05 -10.70 -10.26
CA PRO A 99 -18.96 -10.47 -11.71
C PRO A 99 -19.55 -9.11 -12.10
N GLY A 100 -18.79 -8.32 -12.88
CA GLY A 100 -19.16 -6.97 -13.28
C GLY A 100 -18.67 -5.86 -12.35
N ASP A 101 -18.22 -6.19 -11.12
CA ASP A 101 -17.50 -5.24 -10.28
C ASP A 101 -16.16 -4.85 -10.94
N HIS A 102 -15.66 -3.68 -10.60
CA HIS A 102 -14.42 -3.15 -11.14
C HIS A 102 -13.38 -2.91 -10.05
N MET A 103 -12.12 -2.90 -10.46
CA MET A 103 -11.01 -2.48 -9.62
C MET A 103 -10.15 -1.45 -10.36
N LEU A 104 -9.78 -0.38 -9.68
CA LEU A 104 -8.79 0.58 -10.15
C LEU A 104 -7.50 0.39 -9.33
N LEU A 105 -6.50 -0.23 -9.96
CA LEU A 105 -5.21 -0.55 -9.36
C LEU A 105 -4.15 0.45 -9.84
N GLY A 106 -3.41 1.05 -8.91
CA GLY A 106 -2.21 1.83 -9.23
C GLY A 106 -0.93 1.04 -8.95
N ILE A 107 -0.04 0.99 -9.93
CA ILE A 107 1.27 0.33 -9.83
C ILE A 107 2.39 1.28 -10.25
N ASP A 108 3.48 1.26 -9.48
CA ASP A 108 4.72 1.98 -9.81
C ASP A 108 5.59 1.10 -10.70
N LEU A 109 6.01 1.64 -11.85
CA LEU A 109 6.63 0.85 -12.90
C LEU A 109 8.15 0.72 -12.72
N VAL A 110 8.72 -0.34 -13.28
CA VAL A 110 10.18 -0.46 -13.43
C VAL A 110 10.68 0.71 -14.29
N LYS A 111 11.70 1.42 -13.80
CA LYS A 111 12.30 2.58 -14.46
C LYS A 111 13.78 2.69 -14.05
N ASP A 112 14.43 3.80 -14.42
CA ASP A 112 15.82 4.06 -14.07
C ASP A 112 16.07 3.88 -12.55
N PRO A 113 17.01 3.01 -12.13
CA PRO A 113 17.34 2.79 -10.73
C PRO A 113 17.71 4.06 -9.97
N ALA A 114 18.38 5.04 -10.59
CA ALA A 114 18.74 6.29 -9.94
C ALA A 114 17.50 7.12 -9.58
N VAL A 115 16.46 7.09 -10.43
CA VAL A 115 15.17 7.74 -10.14
C VAL A 115 14.47 7.03 -8.99
N LEU A 116 14.50 5.70 -8.97
CA LEU A 116 13.90 4.90 -7.90
C LEU A 116 14.62 5.11 -6.57
N GLU A 117 15.95 5.03 -6.55
CA GLU A 117 16.75 5.22 -5.34
C GLU A 117 16.59 6.63 -4.78
N ALA A 118 16.62 7.67 -5.63
CA ALA A 118 16.41 9.04 -5.19
C ALA A 118 15.01 9.29 -4.59
N ALA A 119 13.99 8.53 -5.01
CA ALA A 119 12.64 8.63 -4.45
C ALA A 119 12.51 8.01 -3.04
N TYR A 120 13.43 7.11 -2.66
CA TYR A 120 13.46 6.44 -1.36
C TYR A 120 14.65 6.87 -0.49
N ASP A 121 15.49 7.76 -1.01
CA ASP A 121 16.56 8.42 -0.27
C ASP A 121 16.62 9.90 -0.66
N ASP A 122 15.53 10.61 -0.32
CA ASP A 122 15.40 12.01 -0.66
C ASP A 122 16.42 12.88 0.10
N ALA A 123 16.95 13.89 -0.60
CA ALA A 123 17.94 14.81 -0.04
C ALA A 123 17.42 15.64 1.15
N ALA A 124 16.09 15.76 1.30
CA ALA A 124 15.47 16.44 2.44
C ALA A 124 15.41 15.56 3.70
N GLY A 125 15.83 14.28 3.61
CA GLY A 125 15.90 13.34 4.73
C GLY A 125 14.53 12.89 5.26
N VAL A 126 13.45 13.13 4.50
CA VAL A 126 12.08 12.79 4.94
C VAL A 126 11.91 11.29 5.05
N THR A 127 12.37 10.53 4.06
CA THR A 127 12.29 9.06 4.01
C THR A 127 13.16 8.44 5.09
N ARG A 128 14.36 8.98 5.33
CA ARG A 128 15.23 8.54 6.43
C ARG A 128 14.53 8.71 7.79
N ARG A 129 13.87 9.85 8.01
CA ARG A 129 13.09 10.09 9.23
C ARG A 129 11.89 9.16 9.34
N PHE A 130 11.24 8.83 8.22
CA PHE A 130 10.15 7.87 8.18
C PHE A 130 10.62 6.47 8.61
N THR A 131 11.74 5.97 8.08
CA THR A 131 12.34 4.71 8.52
C THR A 131 12.70 4.72 10.01
N LYS A 132 13.35 5.80 10.50
CA LYS A 132 13.70 5.94 11.91
C LYS A 132 12.48 5.95 12.85
N ASN A 133 11.32 6.36 12.35
CA ASN A 133 10.09 6.41 13.14
C ASN A 133 9.64 5.02 13.61
N TYR A 134 9.97 3.92 12.92
CA TYR A 134 9.74 2.56 13.43
C TYR A 134 10.37 2.37 14.81
N PHE A 135 11.65 2.72 14.95
CA PHE A 135 12.41 2.55 16.19
C PHE A 135 11.99 3.53 17.28
N VAL A 136 11.61 4.76 16.92
CA VAL A 136 10.99 5.71 17.85
C VAL A 136 9.69 5.13 18.43
N ARG A 137 8.85 4.52 17.59
CA ARG A 137 7.61 3.87 18.04
C ARG A 137 7.89 2.63 18.86
N MET A 138 8.84 1.79 18.48
CA MET A 138 9.26 0.62 19.28
C MET A 138 9.74 1.05 20.68
N ASN A 139 10.50 2.14 20.78
CA ASN A 139 10.90 2.69 22.08
C ASN A 139 9.70 3.13 22.91
N ARG A 140 8.72 3.81 22.31
CA ARG A 140 7.51 4.28 22.99
C ARG A 140 6.56 3.14 23.39
N GLU A 141 6.30 2.21 22.49
CA GLU A 141 5.23 1.22 22.60
C GLU A 141 5.70 -0.09 23.24
N LEU A 142 6.96 -0.49 22.99
CA LEU A 142 7.53 -1.75 23.49
C LEU A 142 8.59 -1.52 24.56
N GLY A 143 9.03 -0.27 24.78
CA GLY A 143 10.13 0.04 25.68
C GLY A 143 11.49 -0.45 25.16
N ALA A 144 11.67 -0.42 23.83
CA ALA A 144 12.80 -1.04 23.12
C ALA A 144 14.19 -0.56 23.50
N GLY A 145 14.35 0.66 24.04
CA GLY A 145 15.62 1.17 24.54
C GLY A 145 16.69 1.39 23.47
N LEU A 146 16.30 1.47 22.20
CA LEU A 146 17.20 1.66 21.07
C LEU A 146 17.70 3.10 20.99
N ASP A 147 18.99 3.27 20.70
CA ASP A 147 19.54 4.52 20.20
C ASP A 147 19.24 4.64 18.71
N VAL A 148 18.24 5.47 18.39
CA VAL A 148 17.76 5.73 17.03
C VAL A 148 18.79 6.53 16.21
N ASP A 149 19.68 7.27 16.85
CA ASP A 149 20.71 8.04 16.16
C ASP A 149 21.79 7.12 15.59
N ALA A 150 22.04 5.98 16.23
CA ALA A 150 22.93 4.92 15.74
C ALA A 150 22.28 3.93 14.76
N ILE A 151 21.14 4.29 14.15
CA ILE A 151 20.48 3.50 13.11
C ILE A 151 20.49 4.31 11.81
N GLU A 152 21.02 3.73 10.74
CA GLU A 152 21.09 4.33 9.41
C GLU A 152 20.02 3.77 8.47
N HIS A 153 19.46 4.65 7.64
CA HIS A 153 18.59 4.26 6.52
C HIS A 153 19.44 3.86 5.32
N GLU A 154 19.21 2.66 4.79
CA GLU A 154 19.79 2.17 3.54
C GLU A 154 18.67 1.73 2.59
N ALA A 155 18.37 2.54 1.57
CA ALA A 155 17.48 2.16 0.47
C ALA A 155 18.30 1.82 -0.78
N ARG A 156 18.00 0.70 -1.42
CA ARG A 156 18.69 0.23 -2.63
C ARG A 156 17.72 -0.44 -3.58
N TYR A 157 17.90 -0.21 -4.88
CA TYR A 157 17.13 -0.92 -5.88
C TYR A 157 17.77 -2.27 -6.19
N ASP A 158 17.07 -3.35 -5.86
CA ASP A 158 17.43 -4.70 -6.29
C ASP A 158 16.90 -4.93 -7.72
N ARG A 159 17.83 -4.96 -8.69
CA ARG A 159 17.52 -5.14 -10.10
C ARG A 159 17.02 -6.54 -10.44
N GLU A 160 17.43 -7.55 -9.69
CA GLU A 160 17.04 -8.94 -9.93
C GLU A 160 15.59 -9.17 -9.50
N SER A 161 15.26 -8.69 -8.30
CA SER A 161 13.91 -8.79 -7.74
C SER A 161 12.97 -7.63 -8.14
N GLU A 162 13.47 -6.65 -8.89
CA GLU A 162 12.76 -5.44 -9.33
C GLU A 162 12.06 -4.66 -8.21
N ARG A 163 12.77 -4.44 -7.10
CA ARG A 163 12.17 -3.80 -5.92
C ARG A 163 13.15 -2.88 -5.22
N MET A 164 12.62 -1.81 -4.63
CA MET A 164 13.34 -1.12 -3.58
C MET A 164 13.38 -2.00 -2.34
N VAL A 165 14.54 -2.06 -1.71
CA VAL A 165 14.75 -2.76 -0.45
C VAL A 165 15.30 -1.76 0.56
N ILE A 166 14.54 -1.52 1.62
CA ILE A 166 14.88 -0.54 2.64
C ILE A 166 15.30 -1.31 3.89
N HIS A 167 16.54 -1.07 4.32
CA HIS A 167 17.07 -1.60 5.55
C HIS A 167 17.35 -0.49 6.57
N ALA A 168 17.24 -0.86 7.83
CA ALA A 168 17.84 -0.14 8.94
C ALA A 168 19.17 -0.82 9.31
N ARG A 169 20.28 -0.11 9.14
CA ARG A 169 21.61 -0.59 9.52
C ARG A 169 21.99 -0.06 10.90
N PHE A 170 22.40 -0.96 11.79
CA PHE A 170 22.81 -0.59 13.14
C PHE A 170 24.30 -0.27 13.15
N MET A 171 24.67 0.92 13.63
CA MET A 171 26.07 1.40 13.56
C MET A 171 26.91 0.98 14.76
N ARG A 172 26.28 0.40 15.79
CA ARG A 172 26.91 -0.17 16.98
C ARG A 172 26.05 -1.32 17.50
N ASP A 173 26.63 -2.15 18.36
CA ASP A 173 25.89 -3.20 19.05
C ASP A 173 24.74 -2.57 19.85
N GLN A 174 23.52 -3.10 19.68
CA GLN A 174 22.33 -2.69 20.41
C GLN A 174 21.55 -3.92 20.87
N VAL A 175 20.66 -3.74 21.85
CA VAL A 175 19.73 -4.79 22.27
C VAL A 175 18.32 -4.25 22.15
N VAL A 176 17.48 -4.92 21.35
CA VAL A 176 16.05 -4.61 21.29
C VAL A 176 15.39 -5.24 22.50
N HIS A 177 14.73 -4.41 23.31
CA HIS A 177 13.92 -4.87 24.44
C HIS A 177 12.44 -4.93 24.07
N VAL A 178 11.85 -6.12 23.99
CA VAL A 178 10.39 -6.23 23.90
C VAL A 178 9.85 -6.45 25.31
N ARG A 179 9.74 -5.36 26.07
CA ARG A 179 9.39 -5.43 27.50
C ARG A 179 8.11 -6.21 27.79
N PRO A 180 7.01 -6.08 27.02
CA PRO A 180 5.80 -6.86 27.26
C PRO A 180 6.02 -8.38 27.18
N LEU A 181 7.06 -8.83 26.49
CA LEU A 181 7.40 -10.24 26.32
C LEU A 181 8.62 -10.68 27.15
N GLY A 182 9.28 -9.76 27.86
CA GLY A 182 10.56 -10.04 28.53
C GLY A 182 11.66 -10.50 27.57
N LEU A 183 11.55 -10.18 26.28
CA LEU A 183 12.45 -10.64 25.23
C LEU A 183 13.58 -9.62 24.99
N HIS A 184 14.77 -10.15 24.80
CA HIS A 184 15.98 -9.40 24.48
C HIS A 184 16.58 -9.95 23.20
N VAL A 185 16.72 -9.10 22.18
CA VAL A 185 17.31 -9.50 20.89
C VAL A 185 18.57 -8.67 20.67
N PRO A 186 19.77 -9.28 20.72
CA PRO A 186 21.00 -8.58 20.37
C PRO A 186 21.03 -8.31 18.86
N ILE A 187 21.50 -7.13 18.49
CA ILE A 187 21.77 -6.73 17.11
C ILE A 187 23.20 -6.22 17.05
N ALA A 188 24.02 -6.83 16.19
CA ALA A 188 25.43 -6.48 16.08
C ALA A 188 25.65 -5.19 15.27
N ALA A 189 26.78 -4.52 15.51
CA ALA A 189 27.24 -3.44 14.67
C ALA A 189 27.38 -3.91 13.21
N GLY A 190 26.85 -3.11 12.29
CA GLY A 190 26.78 -3.40 10.86
C GLY A 190 25.60 -4.29 10.43
N GLU A 191 24.87 -4.89 11.37
CA GLU A 191 23.70 -5.71 11.06
C GLU A 191 22.60 -4.86 10.42
N ARG A 192 21.85 -5.49 9.50
CA ARG A 192 20.82 -4.84 8.70
C ARG A 192 19.48 -5.52 8.92
N LEU A 193 18.50 -4.75 9.36
CA LEU A 193 17.12 -5.19 9.46
C LEU A 193 16.35 -4.72 8.22
N LEU A 194 15.72 -5.64 7.51
CA LEU A 194 14.78 -5.30 6.44
C LEU A 194 13.55 -4.64 7.08
N VAL A 195 13.23 -3.41 6.68
CA VAL A 195 12.07 -2.67 7.21
C VAL A 195 10.92 -2.57 6.21
N GLU A 196 11.23 -2.50 4.92
CA GLU A 196 10.23 -2.33 3.87
C GLU A 196 10.79 -2.82 2.53
N ILE A 197 9.91 -3.37 1.70
CA ILE A 197 10.13 -3.56 0.28
C ILE A 197 9.17 -2.68 -0.50
N SER A 198 9.54 -2.30 -1.71
CA SER A 198 8.59 -1.69 -2.64
C SER A 198 8.88 -2.19 -4.06
N ARG A 199 8.16 -3.24 -4.46
CA ARG A 199 8.23 -3.84 -5.79
C ARG A 199 7.78 -2.85 -6.85
N LYS A 200 8.44 -2.95 -8.00
CA LYS A 200 8.14 -2.21 -9.22
C LYS A 200 7.65 -3.19 -10.25
N PHE A 201 6.72 -2.73 -11.07
CA PHE A 201 5.93 -3.62 -11.90
C PHE A 201 6.16 -3.35 -13.38
N ARG A 202 5.91 -4.38 -14.19
CA ARG A 202 5.71 -4.26 -15.62
C ARG A 202 4.24 -4.50 -15.91
N VAL A 203 3.61 -3.58 -16.64
CA VAL A 203 2.17 -3.63 -16.95
C VAL A 203 1.76 -5.00 -17.47
N GLU A 204 2.42 -5.50 -18.51
CA GLU A 204 2.06 -6.78 -19.13
C GLU A 204 2.25 -7.99 -18.21
N ARG A 205 3.21 -7.95 -17.27
CA ARG A 205 3.37 -9.02 -16.26
C ARG A 205 2.23 -8.98 -15.24
N MET A 206 1.88 -7.78 -14.76
CA MET A 206 0.77 -7.58 -13.82
C MET A 206 -0.57 -7.97 -14.44
N ARG A 207 -0.83 -7.63 -15.71
CA ARG A 207 -2.06 -8.02 -16.42
C ARG A 207 -2.24 -9.54 -16.46
N ARG A 208 -1.20 -10.26 -16.89
CA ARG A 208 -1.20 -11.74 -16.93
C ARG A 208 -1.35 -12.38 -15.54
N GLU A 209 -0.82 -11.73 -14.51
CA GLU A 209 -1.00 -12.19 -13.14
C GLU A 209 -2.45 -12.04 -12.68
N LEU A 210 -3.05 -10.87 -12.89
CA LEU A 210 -4.42 -10.56 -12.50
C LEU A 210 -5.48 -11.38 -13.25
N GLU A 211 -5.21 -11.75 -14.50
CA GLU A 211 -6.06 -12.64 -15.29
C GLU A 211 -6.29 -14.00 -14.59
N ARG A 212 -5.27 -14.54 -13.89
CA ARG A 212 -5.37 -15.79 -13.12
C ARG A 212 -6.34 -15.70 -11.93
N TYR A 213 -6.73 -14.49 -11.54
CA TYR A 213 -7.69 -14.21 -10.47
C TYR A 213 -9.05 -13.75 -11.02
N GLY A 214 -9.22 -13.77 -12.35
CA GLY A 214 -10.45 -13.37 -13.03
C GLY A 214 -10.63 -11.86 -13.05
N LEU A 215 -9.53 -11.11 -12.97
CA LEU A 215 -9.50 -9.67 -13.08
C LEU A 215 -8.99 -9.30 -14.47
N GLU A 216 -9.93 -9.15 -15.40
CA GLU A 216 -9.66 -8.80 -16.79
C GLU A 216 -9.28 -7.32 -16.88
N THR A 217 -8.18 -6.99 -17.57
CA THR A 217 -7.79 -5.58 -17.79
C THR A 217 -8.64 -4.95 -18.89
N VAL A 218 -9.52 -4.04 -18.51
CA VAL A 218 -10.37 -3.24 -19.41
C VAL A 218 -9.56 -2.12 -20.06
N ARG A 219 -8.77 -1.40 -19.25
CA ARG A 219 -8.00 -0.26 -19.73
C ARG A 219 -6.77 -0.03 -18.87
N THR A 220 -5.68 0.39 -19.52
CA THR A 220 -4.48 0.88 -18.85
C THR A 220 -4.30 2.36 -19.15
N PHE A 221 -3.95 3.13 -18.12
CA PHE A 221 -3.52 4.52 -18.21
C PHE A 221 -2.11 4.62 -17.67
N THR A 222 -1.30 5.51 -18.26
CA THR A 222 0.06 5.78 -17.81
C THR A 222 0.34 7.27 -17.89
N ASP A 223 1.28 7.77 -17.11
CA ASP A 223 1.74 9.15 -17.22
C ASP A 223 2.68 9.33 -18.44
N GLY A 224 2.98 10.57 -18.82
CA GLY A 224 3.79 10.87 -20.01
C GLY A 224 5.22 10.33 -19.98
N ARG A 225 5.73 9.88 -18.83
CA ARG A 225 7.05 9.22 -18.70
C ARG A 225 6.96 7.71 -18.53
N GLU A 226 5.74 7.16 -18.51
CA GLU A 226 5.48 5.75 -18.27
C GLU A 226 6.08 5.24 -16.95
N TRP A 227 5.95 6.06 -15.91
CA TRP A 227 6.52 5.80 -14.58
C TRP A 227 5.52 5.15 -13.63
N PHE A 228 4.23 5.39 -13.84
CA PHE A 228 3.15 4.86 -13.04
C PHE A 228 1.98 4.47 -13.93
N ALA A 229 1.38 3.32 -13.68
CA ALA A 229 0.19 2.87 -14.40
C ALA A 229 -1.03 2.77 -13.48
N LEU A 230 -2.19 3.12 -14.04
CA LEU A 230 -3.49 2.78 -13.50
C LEU A 230 -4.13 1.71 -14.39
N LEU A 231 -4.45 0.56 -13.81
CA LEU A 231 -5.16 -0.53 -14.47
C LEU A 231 -6.62 -0.50 -13.99
N LEU A 232 -7.54 -0.26 -14.93
CA LEU A 232 -8.96 -0.52 -14.72
C LEU A 232 -9.23 -1.97 -15.09
N LEU A 233 -9.63 -2.73 -14.09
CA LEU A 233 -9.90 -4.15 -14.14
C LEU A 233 -11.40 -4.39 -13.98
N ARG A 234 -11.92 -5.45 -14.58
CA ARG A 234 -13.27 -5.94 -14.39
C ARG A 234 -13.22 -7.37 -13.88
N LYS A 235 -14.01 -7.67 -12.85
CA LYS A 235 -14.21 -9.03 -12.38
C LYS A 235 -15.09 -9.79 -13.39
N VAL A 236 -14.55 -10.86 -13.94
CA VAL A 236 -15.26 -11.79 -14.82
C VAL A 236 -15.58 -13.09 -14.09
N GLU A 237 -16.59 -13.81 -14.56
CA GLU A 237 -16.81 -15.19 -14.12
C GLU A 237 -15.55 -15.99 -14.41
N HIS A 238 -15.00 -16.64 -13.38
CA HIS A 238 -13.94 -17.61 -13.59
C HIS A 238 -14.60 -18.83 -14.22
N GLY A 239 -14.28 -19.12 -15.48
CA GLY A 239 -14.62 -20.39 -16.09
C GLY A 239 -14.07 -21.49 -15.17
N LYS A 240 -14.96 -22.33 -14.64
CA LYS A 240 -14.52 -23.60 -14.05
C LYS A 240 -14.08 -24.46 -15.23
N ASP A 241 -12.77 -24.55 -15.45
CA ASP A 241 -12.21 -25.67 -16.20
C ASP A 241 -12.47 -26.99 -15.45
#